data_AF-A0A7C2KIY3-F1
#
_entry.id   AF-A0A7C2KIY3-F1
#
_cell.length_a   1.000
_cell.length_b   1.000
_cell.length_c   1.000
_cell.angle_alpha   90.00
_cell.angle_beta   90.00
_cell.angle_gamma   90.00
#
_symmetry.space_group_name_H-M   'P 1'
#
loop_
_entity.id
_entity.type
_entity.pdbx_description
1 polymer ?
#
loop_
_entity_poly.entity_id
_entity_poly.type
_entity_poly.pdbx_seq_one_letter_code
_entity_poly.pdbx_strand_id
1 'polypeptide(L)'
;MKRLKYLFYLLLLLSVHHNSYAIKYRVDQRFQVFDHPVTSLALSNNEDSIALGSKKGMIKIMDTKSHSQSDLGVHDADVTALRWTKDDQVLISSSNDTT
;
A
#
# COMPACT_ATOMS: atom_id res chain seq x y z
N MET A 1 -25.01 12.69 51.33
CA MET A 1 -24.14 11.69 50.65
C MET A 1 -24.58 11.25 49.25
N LYS A 2 -25.70 11.72 48.66
CA LYS A 2 -26.14 11.28 47.31
C LYS A 2 -25.56 12.08 46.13
N ARG A 3 -25.06 13.31 46.33
CA ARG A 3 -24.50 14.17 45.26
C ARG A 3 -23.10 13.75 44.77
N LEU A 4 -22.32 13.05 45.61
CA LEU A 4 -20.95 12.65 45.27
C LEU A 4 -20.89 11.50 44.26
N LYS A 5 -21.92 10.64 44.21
CA LYS A 5 -22.00 9.52 43.27
C LYS A 5 -22.16 9.99 41.81
N TYR A 6 -22.95 11.04 41.58
CA TYR A 6 -23.17 11.57 40.23
C TYR A 6 -21.96 12.34 39.68
N LEU A 7 -21.20 13.01 40.55
CA LEU A 7 -19.96 13.70 40.16
C LEU A 7 -18.88 12.71 39.70
N PHE A 8 -18.79 11.55 40.35
CA PHE A 8 -17.88 10.47 39.93
C PHE A 8 -18.26 9.90 38.57
N TYR A 9 -19.55 9.64 38.33
CA TYR A 9 -20.03 9.18 37.01
C TYR A 9 -19.85 10.23 35.91
N LEU A 10 -20.03 11.52 36.21
CA LEU A 10 -19.81 12.61 35.26
C LEU A 10 -18.32 12.77 34.89
N LEU A 11 -17.42 12.63 35.87
CA LEU A 11 -15.97 12.62 35.63
C LEU A 11 -15.52 11.37 34.87
N LEU A 12 -16.14 10.22 35.12
CA LEU A 12 -15.87 8.98 34.37
C LEU A 12 -16.33 9.12 32.91
N LEU A 13 -17.48 9.75 32.65
CA LEU A 13 -17.99 10.01 31.30
C LEU A 13 -17.11 11.02 30.51
N LEU A 14 -16.53 12.02 31.19
CA LEU A 14 -15.60 12.97 30.59
C LEU A 14 -14.22 12.35 30.26
N SER A 15 -13.80 11.34 31.02
CA SER A 15 -12.55 10.58 30.79
C SER A 15 -12.59 9.72 29.52
N VAL A 16 -13.77 9.18 29.18
CA VAL A 16 -13.94 8.27 28.03
C VAL A 16 -13.98 9.01 26.69
N HIS A 17 -14.25 10.32 26.67
CA HIS A 17 -14.44 11.06 25.42
C HIS A 17 -13.16 11.64 24.77
N HIS A 18 -12.00 11.47 25.41
CA HIS A 18 -10.71 11.92 24.88
C HIS A 18 -9.68 10.79 24.76
N ASN A 19 -10.12 9.62 24.31
CA ASN A 19 -9.19 8.66 23.73
C ASN A 19 -9.09 8.94 22.22
N SER A 20 -8.16 9.83 21.90
CA SER A 20 -7.79 10.19 20.54
C SER A 20 -7.42 8.92 19.77
N TYR A 21 -8.27 8.48 18.84
CA TYR A 21 -8.00 7.39 17.91
C TYR A 21 -6.91 7.80 16.89
N ALA A 22 -5.70 8.08 17.37
CA ALA A 22 -4.57 8.32 16.50
C ALA A 22 -4.08 6.98 15.97
N ILE A 23 -4.38 6.68 14.70
CA ILE A 23 -3.78 5.54 14.01
C ILE A 23 -2.30 5.87 13.82
N LYS A 24 -1.45 5.13 14.53
CA LYS A 24 0.01 5.25 14.43
C LYS A 24 0.50 4.28 13.37
N TYR A 25 0.89 4.80 12.20
CA TYR A 25 1.50 4.01 11.15
C TYR A 25 2.99 3.79 11.44
N ARG A 26 3.50 2.61 11.07
CA ARG A 26 4.94 2.29 11.08
C ARG A 26 5.32 1.76 9.70
N VAL A 27 6.50 2.14 9.23
CA VAL A 27 7.10 1.49 8.06
C VAL A 27 7.69 0.17 8.52
N ASP A 28 7.15 -0.94 8.04
CA ASP A 28 7.67 -2.25 8.39
C ASP A 28 8.92 -2.60 7.56
N GLN A 29 8.91 -2.35 6.24
CA GLN A 29 10.07 -2.60 5.36
C GLN A 29 10.25 -1.56 4.26
N ARG A 30 11.47 -1.49 3.71
CA ARG A 30 11.85 -0.67 2.56
C ARG A 30 12.64 -1.52 1.58
N PHE A 31 12.27 -1.46 0.30
CA PHE A 31 12.94 -2.21 -0.75
C PHE A 31 13.50 -1.26 -1.81
N GLN A 32 14.77 -1.44 -2.15
CA GLN A 32 15.34 -0.86 -3.36
C GLN A 32 15.02 -1.81 -4.53
N VAL A 33 13.95 -1.54 -5.27
CA VAL A 33 13.51 -2.41 -6.38
C VAL A 33 14.19 -2.04 -7.69
N PHE A 34 14.43 -0.75 -7.91
CA PHE A 34 15.12 -0.20 -9.08
C PHE A 34 16.14 0.85 -8.65
N ASP A 35 17.10 1.19 -9.50
CA ASP A 35 18.07 2.29 -9.30
C ASP A 35 17.56 3.66 -9.81
N HIS A 36 16.29 3.71 -10.19
CA HIS A 36 15.59 4.89 -10.73
C HIS A 36 14.14 4.95 -10.22
N PRO A 37 13.38 6.02 -10.50
CA PRO A 37 12.04 6.18 -9.95
C PRO A 37 11.07 5.05 -10.29
N VAL A 38 10.32 4.63 -9.28
CA VAL A 38 9.07 3.87 -9.41
C VAL A 38 7.98 4.88 -9.80
N THR A 39 7.26 4.61 -10.88
CA THR A 39 6.24 5.52 -11.43
C THR A 39 4.82 5.00 -11.21
N SER A 40 4.65 3.70 -10.98
CA SER A 40 3.36 3.07 -10.76
C SER A 40 3.48 1.83 -9.87
N LEU A 41 2.39 1.49 -9.16
CA LEU A 41 2.32 0.37 -8.23
C LEU A 41 0.91 -0.23 -8.25
N ALA A 42 0.79 -1.56 -8.18
CA ALA A 42 -0.48 -2.25 -8.02
C ALA A 42 -0.34 -3.49 -7.11
N LEU A 43 -1.11 -3.53 -6.03
CA LEU A 43 -1.28 -4.73 -5.19
C LEU A 43 -2.30 -5.66 -5.86
N SER A 44 -2.03 -6.96 -5.90
CA SER A 44 -3.00 -7.98 -6.33
C SER A 44 -4.18 -8.05 -5.37
N ASN A 45 -5.34 -8.51 -5.84
CA ASN A 45 -6.54 -8.59 -5.00
C ASN A 45 -6.40 -9.62 -3.87
N ASN A 46 -5.61 -10.67 -4.07
CA ASN A 46 -5.23 -11.66 -3.06
C ASN A 46 -4.09 -11.20 -2.13
N GLU A 47 -3.53 -10.01 -2.35
CA GLU A 47 -2.44 -9.40 -1.58
C GLU A 47 -1.11 -10.18 -1.56
N ASP A 48 -0.97 -11.24 -2.36
CA ASP A 48 0.25 -12.04 -2.42
C ASP A 48 1.34 -11.41 -3.30
N SER A 49 1.00 -10.42 -4.13
CA SER A 49 1.93 -9.83 -5.09
C SER A 49 1.76 -8.31 -5.25
N ILE A 50 2.89 -7.62 -5.40
CA ILE A 50 2.94 -6.19 -5.74
C ILE A 50 3.64 -6.04 -7.09
N ALA A 51 2.95 -5.45 -8.06
CA ALA A 51 3.54 -5.03 -9.31
C ALA A 51 4.10 -3.60 -9.17
N LEU A 52 5.31 -3.39 -9.68
CA LEU A 52 6.07 -2.15 -9.58
C LEU A 52 6.55 -1.74 -10.96
N GLY A 53 6.08 -0.60 -11.45
CA GLY A 53 6.43 -0.03 -12.75
C GLY A 53 7.42 1.11 -12.59
N SER A 54 8.27 1.31 -13.59
CA SER A 54 9.38 2.25 -13.49
C SER A 54 9.47 3.25 -14.63
N LYS A 55 10.26 4.31 -14.40
CA LYS A 55 10.54 5.34 -15.42
C LYS A 55 11.28 4.80 -16.65
N LYS A 56 11.93 3.63 -16.56
CA LYS A 56 12.66 3.00 -17.67
C LYS A 56 11.90 1.81 -18.30
N GLY A 57 10.59 1.73 -18.13
CA GLY A 57 9.77 0.67 -18.75
C GLY A 57 9.88 -0.71 -18.13
N MET A 58 10.72 -0.86 -17.11
CA MET A 58 10.77 -2.10 -16.34
C MET A 58 9.54 -2.23 -15.46
N ILE A 59 8.99 -3.45 -15.43
CA ILE A 59 7.99 -3.91 -14.47
C ILE A 59 8.62 -5.05 -13.67
N LYS A 60 8.47 -5.00 -12.34
CA LYS A 60 8.82 -6.10 -11.43
C LYS A 60 7.60 -6.55 -10.65
N ILE A 61 7.49 -7.86 -10.40
CA ILE A 61 6.55 -8.42 -9.43
C ILE A 61 7.32 -8.82 -8.19
N MET A 62 6.82 -8.37 -7.04
CA MET A 62 7.36 -8.71 -5.73
C MET A 62 6.33 -9.53 -4.95
N ASP A 63 6.73 -10.71 -4.49
CA ASP A 63 5.93 -11.51 -3.56
C ASP A 63 5.90 -10.83 -2.18
N THR A 64 4.73 -10.70 -1.57
CA THR A 64 4.56 -9.91 -0.33
C THR A 64 5.05 -10.62 0.94
N LYS A 65 5.24 -11.94 0.90
CA LYS A 65 5.64 -12.74 2.06
C LYS A 65 7.15 -12.96 2.09
N SER A 66 7.71 -13.36 0.96
CA SER A 66 9.12 -13.69 0.77
C SER A 66 9.95 -12.49 0.28
N HIS A 67 9.30 -11.46 -0.26
CA HIS A 67 9.94 -10.30 -0.89
C HIS A 67 10.82 -10.65 -2.10
N SER A 68 10.65 -11.84 -2.68
CA SER A 68 11.33 -12.20 -3.93
C SER A 68 10.82 -11.33 -5.07
N GLN A 69 11.73 -10.82 -5.88
CA GLN A 69 11.43 -9.99 -7.05
C GLN A 69 11.64 -10.79 -8.33
N SER A 70 10.75 -10.61 -9.29
CA SER A 70 10.88 -11.14 -10.65
C SER A 70 10.69 -10.02 -11.66
N ASP A 71 11.50 -10.05 -12.73
CA ASP A 71 11.45 -9.08 -13.82
C ASP A 71 10.44 -9.52 -14.87
N LEU A 72 9.55 -8.60 -15.27
CA LEU A 72 8.65 -8.79 -16.41
C LEU A 72 9.11 -8.01 -17.65
N GLY A 73 9.81 -6.88 -17.48
CA GLY A 73 10.49 -6.13 -18.55
C GLY A 73 9.70 -5.96 -19.85
N VAL A 74 8.61 -5.18 -19.82
CA VAL A 74 7.58 -5.17 -20.89
C VAL A 74 7.64 -3.94 -21.80
N HIS A 75 8.14 -2.80 -21.32
CA HIS A 75 8.02 -1.50 -21.99
C HIS A 75 9.38 -0.85 -22.28
N ASP A 76 9.41 0.01 -23.32
CA ASP A 76 10.59 0.77 -23.74
C ASP A 76 10.61 2.20 -23.18
N ALA A 77 9.51 2.65 -22.58
CA ALA A 77 9.36 3.96 -21.94
C ALA A 77 8.66 3.84 -20.57
N ASP A 78 8.41 4.96 -19.89
CA ASP A 78 7.92 4.95 -18.52
C ASP A 78 6.55 4.30 -18.37
N VAL A 79 6.46 3.36 -17.43
CA VAL A 79 5.22 2.68 -17.07
C VAL A 79 4.33 3.65 -16.29
N THR A 80 3.24 4.08 -16.91
CA THR A 80 2.36 5.13 -16.38
C THR A 80 1.28 4.57 -15.47
N ALA A 81 0.83 3.34 -15.69
CA ALA A 81 -0.15 2.66 -14.83
C ALA A 81 0.04 1.15 -14.83
N LEU A 82 -0.41 0.53 -13.74
CA LEU A 82 -0.46 -0.92 -13.55
C LEU A 82 -1.79 -1.28 -12.89
N ARG A 83 -2.41 -2.39 -13.32
CA ARG A 83 -3.63 -2.90 -12.70
C ARG A 83 -3.78 -4.40 -12.89
N TRP A 84 -4.01 -5.11 -11.79
CA TRP A 84 -4.41 -6.50 -11.83
C TRP A 84 -5.85 -6.65 -12.30
N THR A 85 -6.13 -7.69 -13.08
CA THR A 85 -7.49 -8.15 -13.34
C THR A 85 -8.13 -8.67 -12.07
N LYS A 86 -9.47 -8.72 -12.04
CA LYS A 86 -10.22 -9.09 -10.83
C LYS A 86 -9.90 -10.49 -10.30
N ASP A 87 -9.47 -11.38 -11.19
CA ASP A 87 -9.08 -12.75 -10.90
C ASP A 87 -7.58 -12.91 -10.59
N ASP A 88 -6.80 -11.81 -10.54
CA ASP A 88 -5.35 -11.79 -10.32
C ASP A 88 -4.51 -12.54 -11.37
N GLN A 89 -5.10 -12.96 -12.48
CA GLN A 89 -4.41 -13.76 -13.49
C GLN A 89 -3.60 -12.93 -14.49
N VAL A 90 -3.98 -11.67 -14.69
CA VAL A 90 -3.36 -10.78 -15.68
C VAL A 90 -3.04 -9.43 -15.06
N LEU A 91 -1.85 -8.92 -15.36
CA LEU A 91 -1.47 -7.55 -15.09
C LEU A 91 -1.60 -6.73 -16.38
N ILE A 92 -2.40 -5.67 -16.35
CA ILE A 92 -2.52 -4.69 -17.42
C ILE A 92 -1.54 -3.56 -17.12
N SER A 93 -0.75 -3.17 -18.11
CA SER A 93 0.20 -2.07 -18.04
C SER A 93 -0.08 -1.04 -19.12
N SER A 94 0.30 0.21 -18.87
CA SER A 94 0.34 1.28 -19.87
C SER A 94 1.66 2.06 -19.75
N SER A 95 2.10 2.63 -20.85
CA SER A 95 3.42 3.23 -21.04
C SER A 95 3.38 4.38 -22.05
N ASN A 96 4.37 5.27 -21.97
CA ASN A 96 4.54 6.32 -22.98
C ASN A 96 5.23 5.83 -24.26
N ASP A 97 5.53 4.54 -24.38
CA ASP A 97 6.03 3.91 -25.62
C ASP A 97 4.91 3.61 -26.61
N THR A 98 3.71 4.14 -26.37
CA THR A 98 2.46 3.96 -27.14
C THR A 98 1.70 2.65 -26.86
N THR A 99 1.99 1.96 -25.76
CA THR A 99 1.28 0.75 -25.33
C THR A 99 0.64 0.84 -23.95
#